data_AF-A0A968JQU2-F1
#
_entry.id   AF-A0A968JQU2-F1
#
_cell.length_a   1.000
_cell.length_b   1.000
_cell.length_c   1.000
_cell.angle_alpha   90.00
_cell.angle_beta   90.00
_cell.angle_gamma   90.00
#
_symmetry.space_group_name_H-M   'P 1'
#
loop_
_entity.id
_entity.type
_entity.pdbx_description
1 polymer ?
#
loop_
_entity_poly.entity_id
_entity_poly.type
_entity_poly.pdbx_seq_one_letter_code
_entity_poly.pdbx_strand_id
1 'polypeptide(L)'
;METAGQELATENPNLEKASRDFEKEWRDIQSRYSKLKEDFQKVGESSTNYFTQLEELSSGIYNEKLRNEELAKNKELEQRWQKTYEQASINIEKVTSVLESGNDFHRVLVASSIRQKLDQNVEELNRIAAQAKELLSELEVFTEEGRKIGTRISKVMISGNFYVMYATERDKTDTMKSSGLIVVSYMTKCIKSNT
;
A
#
# COMPACT_ATOMS: atom_id res chain seq x y z
N MET A 1 9.86 15.62 -14.25
CA MET A 1 9.00 14.57 -14.84
C MET A 1 9.79 13.43 -15.45
N GLU A 2 11.11 13.58 -15.59
CA GLU A 2 11.92 12.65 -16.38
C GLU A 2 12.04 11.28 -15.71
N THR A 3 12.10 11.23 -14.37
CA THR A 3 12.25 9.96 -13.63
C THR A 3 10.94 9.19 -13.50
N ALA A 4 9.82 9.85 -13.17
CA ALA A 4 8.52 9.20 -13.06
C ALA A 4 8.04 8.68 -14.42
N GLY A 5 8.26 9.44 -15.50
CA GLY A 5 7.92 9.03 -16.86
C GLY A 5 8.71 7.82 -17.35
N GLN A 6 10.00 7.74 -17.00
CA GLN A 6 10.85 6.60 -17.35
C GLN A 6 10.42 5.31 -16.64
N GLU A 7 10.05 5.37 -15.36
CA GLU A 7 9.60 4.20 -14.59
C GLU A 7 8.27 3.65 -15.14
N LEU A 8 7.32 4.54 -15.47
CA LEU A 8 6.02 4.16 -16.05
C LEU A 8 6.13 3.56 -17.47
N ALA A 9 7.23 3.80 -18.18
CA ALA A 9 7.45 3.31 -19.55
C ALA A 9 8.03 1.88 -19.61
N THR A 10 8.32 1.25 -18.47
CA THR A 10 8.86 -0.11 -18.41
C THR A 10 7.74 -1.17 -18.55
N GLU A 11 8.08 -2.40 -18.97
CA GLU A 11 7.09 -3.49 -19.17
C GLU A 11 6.38 -3.92 -17.87
N ASN A 12 7.03 -3.74 -16.72
CA ASN A 12 6.44 -4.00 -15.40
C ASN A 12 6.80 -2.84 -14.46
N PRO A 13 6.05 -1.73 -14.52
CA PRO A 13 6.40 -0.52 -13.82
C PRO A 13 6.25 -0.68 -12.31
N ASN A 14 7.25 -0.20 -11.56
CA ASN A 14 7.10 -0.07 -10.12
C ASN A 14 6.24 1.15 -9.81
N LEU A 15 4.92 0.95 -9.75
CA LEU A 15 3.95 2.03 -9.52
C LEU A 15 4.17 2.77 -8.19
N GLU A 16 4.70 2.08 -7.17
CA GLU A 16 5.02 2.71 -5.89
C GLU A 16 6.18 3.71 -6.03
N LYS A 17 7.26 3.30 -6.70
CA LYS A 17 8.40 4.17 -6.99
C LYS A 17 8.00 5.32 -7.91
N ALA A 18 7.30 5.03 -9.01
CA ALA A 18 6.81 6.03 -9.94
C ALA A 18 5.92 7.08 -9.24
N SER A 19 5.06 6.65 -8.33
CA SER A 19 4.20 7.55 -7.54
C SER A 19 5.00 8.47 -6.62
N ARG A 20 6.03 7.95 -5.93
CA ARG A 20 6.90 8.75 -5.05
C ARG A 20 7.73 9.76 -5.84
N ASP A 21 8.29 9.32 -6.96
CA ASP A 21 9.10 10.18 -7.83
C ASP A 21 8.25 11.28 -8.45
N PHE A 22 7.03 10.97 -8.89
CA PHE A 22 6.06 11.95 -9.35
C PHE A 22 5.78 12.99 -8.27
N GLU A 23 5.39 12.57 -7.05
CA GLU A 23 5.05 13.48 -5.96
C GLU A 23 6.18 14.47 -5.63
N LYS A 24 7.42 13.98 -5.63
CA LYS A 24 8.59 14.82 -5.35
C LYS A 24 8.75 15.92 -6.39
N GLU A 25 8.73 15.56 -7.67
CA GLU A 25 8.86 16.54 -8.76
C GLU A 25 7.64 17.47 -8.83
N TRP A 26 6.46 16.93 -8.54
CA TRP A 26 5.20 17.66 -8.56
C TRP A 26 5.14 18.75 -7.50
N ARG A 27 5.60 18.46 -6.28
CA ARG A 27 5.71 19.45 -5.19
C ARG A 27 6.62 20.62 -5.53
N ASP A 28 7.72 20.37 -6.23
CA ASP A 28 8.61 21.46 -6.66
C ASP A 28 7.90 22.40 -7.65
N ILE A 29 7.18 21.82 -8.62
CA ILE A 29 6.39 22.58 -9.59
C ILE A 29 5.29 23.39 -8.88
N GLN A 30 4.58 22.79 -7.93
CA GLN A 30 3.55 23.48 -7.13
C GLN A 30 4.12 24.66 -6.33
N SER A 31 5.31 24.49 -5.73
CA SER A 31 6.00 25.54 -4.99
C SER A 31 6.37 26.71 -5.89
N ARG A 32 6.94 26.42 -7.07
CA ARG A 32 7.30 27.45 -8.07
C ARG A 32 6.08 28.19 -8.59
N TYR A 33 4.99 27.48 -8.86
CA TYR A 33 3.74 28.10 -9.29
C TYR A 33 3.13 28.99 -8.19
N SER A 34 3.16 28.55 -6.93
CA SER A 34 2.63 29.34 -5.82
C SER A 34 3.32 30.70 -5.72
N LYS A 35 4.65 30.73 -5.86
CA LYS A 35 5.44 31.97 -5.93
C LYS A 35 5.07 32.82 -7.14
N LEU A 36 4.98 32.21 -8.32
CA LEU A 36 4.58 32.92 -9.55
C LEU A 36 3.20 33.59 -9.41
N LYS A 37 2.24 32.91 -8.77
CA LYS A 37 0.90 33.43 -8.52
C LYS A 37 0.93 34.61 -7.54
N GLU A 38 1.72 34.50 -6.48
CA GLU A 38 1.93 35.58 -5.51
C GLU A 38 2.56 36.82 -6.18
N ASP A 39 3.60 36.63 -7.00
CA ASP A 39 4.24 37.72 -7.74
C ASP A 39 3.28 38.38 -8.73
N PHE A 40 2.47 37.60 -9.43
CA PHE A 40 1.41 38.12 -10.31
C PHE A 40 0.40 39.00 -9.56
N GLN A 41 -0.04 38.57 -8.37
CA GLN A 41 -0.95 39.36 -7.53
C GLN A 41 -0.30 40.66 -7.04
N LYS A 42 0.94 40.60 -6.55
CA LYS A 42 1.70 41.79 -6.11
C LYS A 42 1.89 42.81 -7.23
N VAL A 43 2.19 42.35 -8.43
CA VAL A 43 2.30 43.24 -9.61
C VAL A 43 0.96 43.89 -9.93
N GLY A 44 -0.15 43.14 -9.84
CA GLY A 44 -1.51 43.70 -9.97
C GLY A 44 -1.84 44.81 -8.96
N GLU A 45 -1.57 44.54 -7.68
CA GLU A 45 -1.84 45.47 -6.58
C GLU A 45 -0.96 46.73 -6.67
N SER A 46 0.34 46.55 -6.91
CA SER A 46 1.28 47.67 -7.03
C SER A 46 0.98 48.56 -8.23
N SER A 47 0.64 47.97 -9.39
CA SER A 47 0.21 48.73 -10.57
C SER A 47 -1.03 49.57 -10.30
N THR A 48 -2.01 49.03 -9.57
CA THR A 48 -3.22 49.78 -9.17
C THR A 48 -2.84 51.03 -8.36
N ASN A 49 -1.93 50.88 -7.39
CA ASN A 49 -1.45 52.03 -6.59
C ASN A 49 -0.73 53.08 -7.44
N TYR A 50 0.03 52.67 -8.46
CA TYR A 50 0.68 53.61 -9.37
C TYR A 50 -0.32 54.36 -10.25
N PHE A 51 -1.38 53.71 -10.74
CA PHE A 51 -2.42 54.40 -11.51
C PHE A 51 -3.17 55.42 -10.64
N THR A 52 -3.45 55.11 -9.37
CA THR A 52 -4.00 56.09 -8.43
C THR A 52 -3.10 57.31 -8.28
N GLN A 53 -1.78 57.12 -8.11
CA GLN A 53 -0.83 58.24 -8.01
C GLN A 53 -0.76 59.06 -9.31
N LEU A 54 -0.81 58.41 -10.48
CA LEU A 54 -0.84 59.10 -11.76
C LEU A 54 -2.07 59.99 -11.91
N GLU A 55 -3.24 59.51 -11.45
CA GLU A 55 -4.49 60.27 -11.46
C GLU A 55 -4.45 61.46 -10.50
N GLU A 56 -3.94 61.27 -9.29
CA GLU A 56 -3.75 62.34 -8.30
C GLU A 56 -2.83 63.45 -8.82
N LEU A 57 -1.67 63.06 -9.38
CA LEU A 57 -0.70 63.99 -9.95
C LEU A 57 -1.30 64.76 -11.13
N SER A 58 -2.00 64.07 -12.04
CA SER A 58 -2.61 64.69 -13.22
C SER A 58 -3.74 65.65 -12.81
N SER A 59 -4.55 65.28 -11.82
CA SER A 59 -5.60 66.13 -11.26
C SER A 59 -5.07 67.41 -10.61
N GLY A 60 -3.85 67.37 -10.06
CA GLY A 60 -3.17 68.53 -9.50
C GLY A 60 -2.63 69.54 -10.53
N ILE A 61 -2.64 69.21 -11.83
CA ILE A 61 -2.12 70.09 -12.88
C ILE A 61 -3.12 71.23 -13.17
N TYR A 62 -2.67 72.47 -12.95
CA TYR A 62 -3.47 73.67 -13.19
C TYR A 62 -3.61 74.02 -14.68
N ASN A 63 -2.55 73.80 -15.47
CA ASN A 63 -2.59 74.04 -16.92
C ASN A 63 -3.47 72.99 -17.60
N GLU A 64 -4.61 73.41 -18.12
CA GLU A 64 -5.62 72.49 -18.69
C GLU A 64 -5.10 71.69 -19.89
N LYS A 65 -4.32 72.32 -20.79
CA LYS A 65 -3.76 71.63 -21.95
C LYS A 65 -2.82 70.52 -21.51
N LEU A 66 -1.89 70.83 -20.59
CA LEU A 66 -0.94 69.86 -20.06
C LEU A 66 -1.65 68.74 -19.29
N ARG A 67 -2.67 69.07 -18.48
CA ARG A 67 -3.48 68.08 -17.76
C ARG A 67 -4.12 67.08 -18.72
N ASN A 68 -4.73 67.57 -19.80
CA ASN A 68 -5.38 66.70 -20.78
C ASN A 68 -4.36 65.82 -21.53
N GLU A 69 -3.16 66.33 -21.82
CA GLU A 69 -2.07 65.55 -22.42
C GLU A 69 -1.58 64.42 -21.50
N GLU A 70 -1.40 64.68 -20.20
CA GLU A 70 -0.99 63.65 -19.23
C GLU A 70 -2.11 62.62 -18.98
N LEU A 71 -3.36 63.04 -18.85
CA LEU A 71 -4.50 62.13 -18.71
C LEU A 71 -4.63 61.18 -19.93
N ALA A 72 -4.38 61.69 -21.14
CA ALA A 72 -4.39 60.86 -22.35
C ALA A 72 -3.28 59.79 -22.32
N LYS A 73 -2.06 60.16 -21.93
CA LYS A 73 -0.94 59.21 -21.78
C LYS A 73 -1.23 58.15 -20.72
N ASN A 74 -1.80 58.54 -19.58
CA ASN A 74 -2.17 57.62 -18.52
C ASN A 74 -3.22 56.62 -18.98
N LYS A 75 -4.24 57.08 -19.71
CA LYS A 75 -5.28 56.23 -20.29
C LYS A 75 -4.72 55.22 -21.30
N GLU A 76 -3.81 55.64 -22.17
CA GLU A 76 -3.14 54.72 -23.10
C GLU A 76 -2.30 53.66 -22.37
N LEU A 77 -1.61 54.07 -21.30
CA LEU A 77 -0.84 53.14 -20.47
C LEU A 77 -1.76 52.14 -19.76
N GLU A 78 -2.88 52.61 -19.19
CA GLU A 78 -3.87 51.78 -18.52
C GLU A 78 -4.45 50.73 -19.47
N GLN A 79 -4.79 51.10 -20.71
CA GLN A 79 -5.30 50.15 -21.71
C GLN A 79 -4.27 49.05 -22.04
N ARG A 80 -2.99 49.42 -22.22
CA ARG A 80 -1.91 48.45 -22.46
C ARG A 80 -1.71 47.54 -21.25
N TRP A 81 -1.77 48.09 -20.05
CA TRP A 81 -1.69 47.36 -18.80
C TRP A 81 -2.83 46.34 -18.67
N GLN A 82 -4.08 46.77 -18.81
CA GLN A 82 -5.26 45.91 -18.70
C GLN A 82 -5.18 44.72 -19.64
N LYS A 83 -4.85 44.96 -20.92
CA LYS A 83 -4.69 43.89 -21.91
C LYS A 83 -3.59 42.89 -21.53
N THR A 84 -2.46 43.39 -21.02
CA THR A 84 -1.33 42.54 -20.63
C THR A 84 -1.66 41.74 -19.38
N TYR A 85 -2.30 42.36 -18.40
CA TYR A 85 -2.73 41.74 -17.16
C TYR A 85 -3.77 40.65 -17.40
N GLU A 86 -4.77 40.90 -18.24
CA GLU A 86 -5.77 39.91 -18.64
C GLU A 86 -5.14 38.71 -19.34
N GLN A 87 -4.22 38.95 -20.29
CA GLN A 87 -3.53 37.86 -20.96
C GLN A 87 -2.67 37.02 -20.01
N ALA A 88 -2.01 37.65 -19.04
CA ALA A 88 -1.25 36.97 -18.00
C ALA A 88 -2.19 36.18 -17.06
N SER A 89 -3.33 36.74 -16.68
CA SER A 89 -4.36 36.09 -15.86
C SER A 89 -4.85 34.79 -16.50
N ILE A 90 -5.20 34.83 -17.78
CA ILE A 90 -5.59 33.64 -18.56
C ILE A 90 -4.50 32.55 -18.52
N ASN A 91 -3.23 32.94 -18.61
CA ASN A 91 -2.13 31.98 -18.57
C ASN A 91 -1.95 31.38 -17.16
N ILE A 92 -2.10 32.17 -16.10
CA ILE A 92 -2.10 31.69 -14.72
C ILE A 92 -3.24 30.70 -14.49
N GLU A 93 -4.44 30.97 -14.99
CA GLU A 93 -5.59 30.06 -14.91
C GLU A 93 -5.32 28.74 -15.64
N LYS A 94 -4.75 28.78 -16.85
CA LYS A 94 -4.35 27.56 -17.57
C LYS A 94 -3.36 26.71 -16.77
N VAL A 95 -2.35 27.33 -16.16
CA VAL A 95 -1.39 26.61 -15.30
C VAL A 95 -2.10 26.03 -14.06
N THR A 96 -3.07 26.76 -13.49
CA THR A 96 -3.91 26.26 -12.37
C THR A 96 -4.61 24.96 -12.76
N SER A 97 -5.28 24.94 -13.91
CA SER A 97 -6.02 23.77 -14.39
C SER A 97 -5.10 22.56 -14.66
N VAL A 98 -3.89 22.80 -15.19
CA VAL A 98 -2.88 21.75 -15.37
C VAL A 98 -2.41 21.20 -14.02
N LEU A 99 -2.25 22.06 -13.01
CA LEU A 99 -1.88 21.63 -11.65
C LEU A 99 -2.99 20.84 -10.96
N GLU A 100 -4.26 21.17 -11.21
CA GLU A 100 -5.36 20.36 -10.69
C GLU A 100 -5.37 18.98 -11.36
N SER A 101 -5.21 18.95 -12.69
CA SER A 101 -5.15 17.70 -13.46
C SER A 101 -4.00 16.80 -13.02
N GLY A 102 -2.81 17.36 -12.76
CA GLY A 102 -1.68 16.58 -12.27
C GLY A 102 -1.84 16.08 -10.82
N ASN A 103 -2.58 16.80 -9.97
CA ASN A 103 -2.97 16.30 -8.64
C ASN A 103 -3.87 15.07 -8.75
N ASP A 104 -4.85 15.12 -9.65
CA ASP A 104 -5.76 14.00 -9.89
C ASP A 104 -5.01 12.80 -10.48
N PHE A 105 -4.10 13.05 -11.43
CA PHE A 105 -3.22 12.01 -11.95
C PHE A 105 -2.38 11.36 -10.84
N HIS A 106 -1.79 12.13 -9.93
CA HIS A 106 -1.07 11.58 -8.78
C HIS A 106 -1.94 10.63 -7.94
N ARG A 107 -3.18 11.04 -7.64
CA ARG A 107 -4.13 10.21 -6.89
C ARG A 107 -4.44 8.90 -7.61
N VAL A 108 -4.58 8.95 -8.93
CA VAL A 108 -4.79 7.75 -9.77
C VAL A 108 -3.58 6.83 -9.73
N LEU A 109 -2.35 7.36 -9.80
CA LEU A 109 -1.12 6.57 -9.65
C LEU A 109 -1.06 5.87 -8.29
N VAL A 110 -1.31 6.61 -7.20
CA VAL A 110 -1.35 6.04 -5.85
C VAL A 110 -2.40 4.93 -5.76
N ALA A 111 -3.63 5.19 -6.21
CA ALA A 111 -4.70 4.20 -6.20
C ALA A 111 -4.34 2.93 -7.01
N SER A 112 -3.66 3.10 -8.14
CA SER A 112 -3.21 1.98 -8.98
C SER A 112 -2.14 1.15 -8.29
N SER A 113 -1.17 1.79 -7.61
CA SER A 113 -0.16 1.07 -6.81
C SER A 113 -0.79 0.23 -5.68
N ILE A 114 -1.81 0.76 -5.01
CA ILE A 114 -2.53 0.06 -3.95
C ILE A 114 -3.27 -1.16 -4.51
N ARG A 115 -3.96 -1.00 -5.65
CA ARG A 115 -4.66 -2.11 -6.32
C ARG A 115 -3.71 -3.22 -6.72
N GLN A 116 -2.58 -2.87 -7.36
CA GLN A 116 -1.55 -3.86 -7.71
C GLN A 116 -1.06 -4.63 -6.48
N LYS A 117 -0.86 -3.95 -5.34
CA LYS A 117 -0.44 -4.62 -4.10
C LYS A 117 -1.53 -5.54 -3.53
N LEU A 118 -2.80 -5.15 -3.63
CA LEU A 118 -3.93 -5.98 -3.22
C LEU A 118 -4.08 -7.22 -4.11
N ASP A 119 -3.91 -7.09 -5.42
CA ASP A 119 -3.96 -8.22 -6.35
C ASP A 119 -2.87 -9.25 -6.04
N GLN A 120 -1.64 -8.79 -5.77
CA GLN A 120 -0.55 -9.66 -5.31
C GLN A 120 -0.90 -10.40 -4.00
N ASN A 121 -1.55 -9.72 -3.06
CA ASN A 121 -1.96 -10.35 -1.80
C ASN A 121 -3.07 -11.39 -2.03
N VAL A 122 -4.00 -11.14 -2.96
CA VAL A 122 -5.05 -12.10 -3.33
C VAL A 122 -4.43 -13.36 -3.96
N GLU A 123 -3.46 -13.19 -4.86
CA GLU A 123 -2.70 -14.31 -5.44
C GLU A 123 -2.00 -15.14 -4.35
N GLU A 124 -1.37 -14.47 -3.39
CA GLU A 124 -0.71 -15.14 -2.26
C GLU A 124 -1.70 -15.90 -1.38
N LEU A 125 -2.87 -15.33 -1.10
CA LEU A 125 -3.93 -16.02 -0.35
C LEU A 125 -4.43 -17.25 -1.10
N ASN A 126 -4.59 -17.18 -2.42
CA ASN A 126 -4.97 -18.33 -3.24
C ASN A 126 -3.90 -19.43 -3.20
N ARG A 127 -2.62 -19.05 -3.22
CA ARG A 127 -1.49 -19.98 -3.08
C ARG A 127 -1.52 -20.69 -1.72
N ILE A 128 -1.70 -19.93 -0.64
CA ILE A 128 -1.81 -20.48 0.73
C ILE A 128 -3.00 -21.43 0.83
N ALA A 129 -4.15 -21.07 0.25
CA ALA A 129 -5.33 -21.92 0.26
C ALA A 129 -5.09 -23.25 -0.47
N ALA A 130 -4.39 -23.23 -1.62
CA ALA A 130 -4.02 -24.43 -2.35
C ALA A 130 -3.09 -25.33 -1.52
N GLN A 131 -2.06 -24.76 -0.90
CA GLN A 131 -1.13 -25.49 -0.03
C GLN A 131 -1.82 -26.09 1.20
N ALA A 132 -2.75 -25.35 1.82
CA ALA A 132 -3.51 -25.84 2.96
C ALA A 132 -4.40 -27.04 2.58
N LYS A 133 -4.99 -27.01 1.37
CA LYS A 133 -5.79 -28.12 0.84
C LYS A 133 -4.94 -29.36 0.57
N GLU A 134 -3.75 -29.19 0.00
CA GLU A 134 -2.79 -30.27 -0.21
C GLU A 134 -2.37 -30.92 1.11
N LEU A 135 -1.97 -30.12 2.09
CA LEU A 135 -1.60 -30.59 3.42
C LEU A 135 -2.75 -31.33 4.12
N LEU A 136 -3.98 -30.83 4.00
CA LEU A 136 -5.15 -31.52 4.55
C LEU A 136 -5.33 -32.92 3.93
N SER A 137 -5.20 -33.02 2.61
CA SER A 137 -5.29 -34.31 1.91
C SER A 137 -4.20 -35.29 2.35
N GLU A 138 -2.97 -34.83 2.57
CA GLU A 138 -1.88 -35.67 3.08
C GLU A 138 -2.16 -36.17 4.50
N LEU A 139 -2.66 -35.29 5.37
CA LEU A 139 -3.02 -35.64 6.74
C LEU A 139 -4.17 -36.65 6.80
N GLU A 140 -5.15 -36.55 5.92
CA GLU A 140 -6.26 -37.52 5.82
C GLU A 140 -5.73 -38.91 5.44
N VAL A 141 -4.86 -38.99 4.42
CA VAL A 141 -4.23 -40.25 4.01
C VAL A 141 -3.40 -40.84 5.15
N PHE A 142 -2.56 -40.02 5.79
CA PHE A 142 -1.72 -40.45 6.90
C PHE A 142 -2.54 -40.98 8.08
N THR A 143 -3.62 -40.27 8.43
CA THR A 143 -4.52 -40.66 9.54
C THR A 143 -5.23 -41.97 9.24
N GLU A 144 -5.68 -42.18 8.01
CA GLU A 144 -6.33 -43.44 7.60
C GLU A 144 -5.36 -44.62 7.65
N GLU A 145 -4.13 -44.46 7.15
CA GLU A 145 -3.09 -45.49 7.28
C GLU A 145 -2.76 -45.79 8.75
N GLY A 146 -2.64 -44.75 9.58
CA GLY A 146 -2.48 -44.90 11.03
C GLY A 146 -3.62 -45.70 11.68
N ARG A 147 -4.87 -45.44 11.29
CA ARG A 147 -6.06 -46.18 11.77
C ARG A 147 -6.02 -47.65 11.37
N LYS A 148 -5.64 -47.96 10.13
CA LYS A 148 -5.48 -49.35 9.65
C LYS A 148 -4.44 -50.10 10.47
N ILE A 149 -3.29 -49.48 10.74
CA ILE A 149 -2.23 -50.06 11.57
C ILE A 149 -2.74 -50.31 12.99
N GLY A 150 -3.36 -49.32 13.63
CA GLY A 150 -3.93 -49.46 14.98
C GLY A 150 -4.92 -50.63 15.07
N THR A 151 -5.83 -50.74 14.09
CA THR A 151 -6.82 -51.84 14.03
C THR A 151 -6.16 -53.21 13.87
N ARG A 152 -5.07 -53.30 13.08
CA ARG A 152 -4.29 -54.55 12.94
C ARG A 152 -3.63 -54.94 14.25
N ILE A 153 -3.01 -53.99 14.96
CA ILE A 153 -2.40 -54.22 16.27
C ILE A 153 -3.46 -54.71 17.27
N SER A 154 -4.63 -54.06 17.33
CA SER A 154 -5.73 -54.49 18.20
C SER A 154 -6.22 -55.90 17.86
N LYS A 155 -6.37 -56.26 16.58
CA LYS A 155 -6.74 -57.63 16.17
C LYS A 155 -5.71 -58.65 16.60
N VAL A 156 -4.41 -58.38 16.40
CA VAL A 156 -3.31 -59.27 16.83
C VAL A 156 -3.33 -59.46 18.35
N MET A 157 -3.57 -58.40 19.12
CA MET A 157 -3.66 -58.48 20.58
C MET A 157 -4.90 -59.24 21.08
N ILE A 158 -6.04 -59.14 20.38
CA ILE A 158 -7.28 -59.88 20.72
C ILE A 158 -7.17 -61.35 20.30
N SER A 159 -6.57 -61.65 19.14
CA SER A 159 -6.29 -63.04 18.72
C SER A 159 -5.13 -63.68 19.49
N GLY A 160 -4.32 -62.87 20.17
CA GLY A 160 -3.03 -63.25 20.74
C GLY A 160 -3.02 -63.57 22.23
N ASN A 161 -4.15 -63.54 22.95
CA ASN A 161 -4.14 -63.85 24.38
C ASN A 161 -5.28 -64.78 24.81
N PHE A 162 -4.95 -66.08 24.92
CA PHE A 162 -5.20 -66.82 26.16
C PHE A 162 -4.23 -68.00 26.29
N TYR A 163 -2.99 -67.72 26.71
CA TYR A 163 -2.17 -68.68 27.47
C TYR A 163 -1.41 -67.93 28.57
N VAL A 164 -2.16 -67.34 29.50
CA VAL A 164 -1.62 -67.08 30.83
C VAL A 164 -1.87 -68.35 31.64
N MET A 165 -0.92 -69.30 31.58
CA MET A 165 -0.89 -70.37 32.57
C MET A 165 -0.50 -69.75 33.92
N TYR A 166 -1.49 -69.56 34.79
CA TYR A 166 -1.24 -69.43 36.21
C TYR A 166 -0.68 -70.77 36.69
N ALA A 167 0.65 -70.88 36.79
CA ALA A 167 1.27 -71.96 37.54
C ALA A 167 1.00 -71.70 39.03
N THR A 168 -0.09 -72.27 39.56
CA THR A 168 -0.28 -72.40 41.00
C THR A 168 0.78 -73.36 41.53
N GLU A 169 1.65 -72.84 42.39
CA GLU A 169 2.61 -73.59 43.19
C GLU A 169 1.95 -74.78 43.88
N ARG A 170 2.46 -75.98 43.58
CA ARG A 170 2.60 -77.02 44.61
C ARG A 170 3.69 -78.03 44.25
N ASP A 171 4.72 -77.98 45.08
CA ASP A 171 5.65 -79.03 45.49
C ASP A 171 6.78 -79.54 44.55
N LYS A 172 8.00 -79.16 44.98
CA LYS A 172 9.23 -79.96 45.12
C LYS A 172 10.20 -80.10 43.93
N THR A 173 11.35 -79.44 44.13
CA THR A 173 12.73 -79.86 43.82
C THR A 173 13.05 -80.30 42.39
N ASP A 174 13.67 -79.43 41.59
CA ASP A 174 15.14 -79.46 41.40
C ASP A 174 15.60 -78.47 40.30
N THR A 175 16.70 -77.80 40.61
CA THR A 175 17.73 -77.17 39.76
C THR A 175 17.45 -76.89 38.27
N MET A 176 17.44 -75.62 37.85
CA MET A 176 18.53 -75.02 37.05
C MET A 176 18.26 -73.55 36.67
N LYS A 177 19.37 -72.84 36.45
CA LYS A 177 19.56 -71.39 36.48
C LYS A 177 19.04 -70.63 35.25
N SER A 178 18.37 -69.52 35.55
CA SER A 178 18.38 -68.19 34.92
C SER A 178 18.70 -68.08 33.42
N SER A 179 17.66 -67.83 32.62
CA SER A 179 17.77 -66.97 31.42
C SER A 179 16.95 -65.72 31.69
N GLY A 180 17.62 -64.59 31.90
CA GLY A 180 16.98 -63.31 32.16
C GLY A 180 16.31 -62.76 30.90
N LEU A 181 14.97 -62.66 30.93
CA LEU A 181 14.20 -61.85 30.00
C LEU A 181 13.68 -60.63 30.77
N ILE A 182 14.15 -59.45 30.39
CA ILE A 182 13.66 -58.18 30.92
C ILE A 182 12.31 -57.89 30.27
N VAL A 183 11.24 -57.92 31.07
CA VAL A 183 9.91 -57.44 30.65
C VAL A 183 9.79 -55.98 31.09
N VAL A 184 9.89 -55.05 30.14
CA VAL A 184 9.50 -53.65 30.36
C VAL A 184 7.99 -53.56 30.22
N SER A 185 7.29 -53.43 31.35
CA SER A 185 5.85 -53.24 31.39
C SER A 185 5.52 -51.75 31.24
N TYR A 186 4.96 -51.35 30.11
CA TYR A 186 4.32 -50.03 29.98
C TYR A 186 2.86 -50.15 30.44
N MET A 187 2.57 -49.70 31.67
CA MET A 187 1.19 -49.49 32.10
C MET A 187 0.60 -48.27 31.39
N THR A 188 -0.34 -48.50 30.48
CA THR A 188 -1.24 -47.46 29.97
C THR A 188 -2.27 -47.12 31.05
N LYS A 189 -2.11 -45.98 31.73
CA LYS A 189 -3.12 -45.43 32.63
C LYS A 189 -4.29 -44.91 31.79
N CYS A 190 -5.40 -45.66 31.81
CA CYS A 190 -6.69 -45.17 31.35
C CYS A 190 -7.15 -44.01 32.23
N ILE A 191 -7.20 -42.79 31.69
CA ILE A 191 -7.98 -41.71 32.28
C ILE A 191 -9.42 -41.91 31.80
N LYS A 192 -10.28 -42.37 32.71
CA LYS A 192 -11.73 -42.33 32.54
C LYS A 192 -12.18 -40.88 32.59
N SER A 193 -12.91 -40.43 31.57
CA SER A 193 -13.78 -39.27 31.68
C SER A 193 -14.92 -39.60 32.63
N ASN A 194 -15.17 -38.72 33.61
CA ASN A 194 -16.47 -38.64 34.25
C ASN A 194 -17.12 -37.32 33.81
N THR A 195 -18.35 -37.47 33.33
CA THR A 195 -19.50 -36.53 33.37
C THR A 195 -19.27 -35.17 33.98
#